data_AF-A0AAV4UE70-F1
#
_entry.id   AF-A0AAV4UE70-F1
#
_cell.length_a   1.000
_cell.length_b   1.000
_cell.length_c   1.000
_cell.angle_alpha   90.00
_cell.angle_beta   90.00
_cell.angle_gamma   90.00
#
_symmetry.space_group_name_H-M   'P 1'
#
loop_
_entity.id
_entity.type
_entity.pdbx_description
1 polymer ?
#
loop_
_entity_poly.entity_id
_entity_poly.type
_entity_poly.pdbx_seq_one_letter_code
_entity_poly.pdbx_strand_id
1 'polypeptide(L)'
;MSAAGQMDTFLGVKGFKEIFTAVKKCWASQFGHIAVEYKRRYGQVLNSPMAVVVQEMVACDVSGVLFTCDPVTNNPSVITITANYGLGETVVSGSVEPDTLKLRRKDSGKLVFDSCAIGSKHRRIVMQDSGVTVTEDLDENSKNESCLSKEAAERLAKLSLKYYKSSRDIEWGILNDQIYILQSRTVTNAAADSGKEIQHEFDAPLRCENEFFTVANVGEVMPSATSPLGIELSSKFFGNAIRILSLENGFEENMFKSNFFPSGILPFSSHVHMPVVQVMTRYGHNTLMSKGFMVSMFGRILDDPDLLRYAEEKVREGGQQSLYFRLKLFWDLMFFDFDLPKIKKKVYNYHLNFLEWNTAKETFTALLNSCSDFDVAGKKHMNCTEMSSNWNTYMFWILCQTKKSFDNDVYSDFARLLGTSSNVESANIPLAMQEVAIQIVKDIGSEKFNSMPPEEAEEWLESSTSLSGYKFLQFLDRHGHRCLKEFDVHSITWGMDHKLSINLLQNLVKTSNIEEVKKEEESTSKIFSQLQVPLDFTSKCYLRFVLPNCRRGVRAREISKLLC
;
A
#
# COMPACT_ATOMS: atom_id res chain seq x y z
N MET A 1 -6.71 -21.59 -7.26
CA MET A 1 -5.75 -22.00 -6.21
C MET A 1 -5.56 -23.52 -6.27
N SER A 2 -4.34 -24.03 -6.08
CA SER A 2 -4.02 -25.47 -6.17
C SER A 2 -4.21 -26.16 -4.81
N ALA A 3 -4.81 -27.35 -4.79
CA ALA A 3 -4.99 -28.19 -3.60
C ALA A 3 -3.86 -29.22 -3.41
N ALA A 4 -2.66 -28.93 -3.94
CA ALA A 4 -1.54 -29.86 -3.96
C ALA A 4 -1.19 -30.35 -2.54
N GLY A 5 -1.12 -31.67 -2.37
CA GLY A 5 -0.75 -32.32 -1.10
C GLY A 5 -1.76 -32.17 0.04
N GLN A 6 -2.98 -31.71 -0.22
CA GLN A 6 -4.00 -31.49 0.83
C GLN A 6 -4.91 -32.69 1.08
N MET A 7 -5.02 -33.60 0.10
CA MET A 7 -5.97 -34.71 0.11
C MET A 7 -5.22 -36.03 -0.05
N ASP A 8 -5.79 -37.10 0.50
CA ASP A 8 -5.16 -38.41 0.52
C ASP A 8 -5.29 -39.10 -0.84
N THR A 9 -4.21 -39.76 -1.26
CA THR A 9 -4.15 -40.66 -2.42
C THR A 9 -3.89 -42.09 -1.93
N PHE A 10 -4.51 -43.08 -2.58
CA PHE A 10 -4.35 -44.48 -2.24
C PHE A 10 -3.89 -45.27 -3.46
N LEU A 11 -2.73 -45.91 -3.36
CA LEU A 11 -2.15 -46.75 -4.40
C LEU A 11 -2.36 -48.25 -4.12
N GLY A 12 -2.23 -49.10 -5.14
CA GLY A 12 -2.31 -50.56 -4.97
C GLY A 12 -3.68 -51.08 -4.51
N VAL A 13 -4.77 -50.45 -4.95
CA VAL A 13 -6.12 -50.83 -4.57
C VAL A 13 -6.70 -51.84 -5.57
N LYS A 14 -7.02 -53.05 -5.10
CA LYS A 14 -7.54 -54.14 -5.93
C LYS A 14 -8.92 -54.60 -5.46
N GLY A 15 -9.88 -54.65 -6.39
CA GLY A 15 -11.25 -55.10 -6.13
C GLY A 15 -12.24 -53.95 -5.94
N PHE A 16 -13.49 -54.16 -6.38
CA PHE A 16 -14.53 -53.11 -6.33
C PHE A 16 -14.79 -52.61 -4.92
N LYS A 17 -14.84 -53.49 -3.93
CA LYS A 17 -15.14 -53.15 -2.54
C LYS A 17 -14.07 -52.25 -1.94
N GLU A 18 -12.82 -52.53 -2.23
CA GLU A 18 -11.64 -51.81 -1.80
C GLU A 18 -11.58 -50.44 -2.51
N ILE A 19 -11.88 -50.39 -3.81
CA ILE A 19 -12.00 -49.13 -4.58
C ILE A 19 -13.06 -48.22 -3.95
N PHE A 20 -14.28 -48.71 -3.68
CA PHE A 20 -15.32 -47.90 -3.02
C PHE A 20 -14.90 -47.43 -1.62
N THR A 21 -14.09 -48.23 -0.91
CA THR A 21 -13.56 -47.85 0.39
C THR A 21 -12.52 -46.74 0.26
N ALA A 22 -11.62 -46.83 -0.72
CA ALA A 22 -10.62 -45.79 -1.00
C ALA A 22 -11.30 -44.47 -1.43
N VAL A 23 -12.33 -44.52 -2.28
CA VAL A 23 -13.11 -43.35 -2.68
C VAL A 23 -13.69 -42.61 -1.46
N LYS A 24 -14.30 -43.34 -0.52
CA LYS A 24 -14.82 -42.75 0.72
C LYS A 24 -13.72 -42.13 1.59
N LYS A 25 -12.54 -42.75 1.65
CA LYS A 25 -11.38 -42.21 2.39
C LYS A 25 -10.87 -40.92 1.74
N CYS A 26 -10.79 -40.85 0.41
CA CYS A 26 -10.45 -39.61 -0.29
C CYS A 26 -11.43 -38.49 0.10
N TRP A 27 -12.75 -38.73 0.08
CA TRP A 27 -13.73 -37.71 0.51
C TRP A 27 -13.54 -37.30 1.98
N ALA A 28 -13.24 -38.26 2.85
CA ALA A 28 -12.99 -37.98 4.25
C ALA A 28 -11.73 -37.11 4.47
N SER A 29 -10.68 -37.30 3.65
CA SER A 29 -9.42 -36.55 3.76
C SER A 29 -9.58 -35.03 3.61
N GLN A 30 -10.63 -34.59 2.92
CA GLN A 30 -11.01 -33.18 2.78
C GLN A 30 -11.31 -32.48 4.12
N PHE A 31 -11.62 -33.26 5.16
CA PHE A 31 -11.89 -32.82 6.54
C PHE A 31 -10.72 -33.08 7.49
N GLY A 32 -9.56 -33.52 6.99
CA GLY A 32 -8.34 -33.63 7.78
C GLY A 32 -7.87 -32.26 8.28
N HIS A 33 -7.12 -32.25 9.39
CA HIS A 33 -6.65 -31.02 10.06
C HIS A 33 -5.96 -30.05 9.08
N ILE A 34 -5.00 -30.55 8.29
CA ILE A 34 -4.21 -29.74 7.34
C ILE A 34 -5.12 -29.11 6.26
N ALA A 35 -6.05 -29.89 5.70
CA ALA A 35 -6.98 -29.41 4.68
C ALA A 35 -7.93 -28.33 5.21
N VAL A 36 -8.46 -28.51 6.42
CA VAL A 36 -9.35 -27.54 7.07
C VAL A 36 -8.62 -26.24 7.44
N GLU A 37 -7.42 -26.34 7.99
CA GLU A 37 -6.62 -25.17 8.34
C GLU A 37 -6.25 -24.35 7.10
N TYR A 38 -5.84 -25.01 6.01
CA TYR A 38 -5.55 -24.36 4.74
C TYR A 38 -6.79 -23.61 4.23
N LYS A 39 -7.95 -24.27 4.18
CA LYS A 39 -9.19 -23.65 3.74
C LYS A 39 -9.55 -22.43 4.58
N ARG A 40 -9.44 -22.52 5.91
CA ARG A 40 -9.70 -21.41 6.81
C ARG A 40 -8.76 -20.23 6.53
N ARG A 41 -7.46 -20.48 6.34
CA ARG A 41 -6.45 -19.45 6.09
C ARG A 41 -6.69 -18.68 4.78
N TYR A 42 -7.20 -19.36 3.76
CA TYR A 42 -7.46 -18.78 2.44
C TYR A 42 -8.95 -18.50 2.15
N GLY A 43 -9.81 -18.51 3.17
CA GLY A 43 -11.24 -18.19 3.04
C GLY A 43 -12.03 -19.15 2.14
N GLN A 44 -11.63 -20.42 2.04
CA GLN A 44 -12.29 -21.41 1.18
C GLN A 44 -13.45 -22.09 1.91
N VAL A 45 -14.46 -22.49 1.12
CA VAL A 45 -15.61 -23.26 1.61
C VAL A 45 -15.14 -24.60 2.18
N LEU A 46 -15.50 -24.89 3.44
CA LEU A 46 -15.09 -26.13 4.11
C LEU A 46 -15.56 -27.38 3.36
N ASN A 47 -16.85 -27.41 3.00
CA ASN A 47 -17.48 -28.49 2.23
C ASN A 47 -17.52 -28.14 0.73
N SER A 48 -16.37 -28.20 0.07
CA SER A 48 -16.27 -28.03 -1.38
C SER A 48 -16.57 -29.34 -2.14
N PRO A 49 -17.16 -29.32 -3.34
CA PRO A 49 -17.26 -30.52 -4.18
C PRO A 49 -15.88 -31.12 -4.46
N MET A 50 -15.78 -32.46 -4.41
CA MET A 50 -14.52 -33.18 -4.64
C MET A 50 -14.76 -34.38 -5.56
N ALA A 51 -14.01 -34.43 -6.66
CA ALA A 51 -13.97 -35.58 -7.56
C ALA A 51 -12.84 -36.53 -7.16
N VAL A 52 -13.07 -37.84 -7.27
CA VAL A 52 -12.03 -38.86 -7.08
C VAL A 52 -11.68 -39.46 -8.44
N VAL A 53 -10.40 -39.42 -8.79
CA VAL A 53 -9.89 -40.06 -10.02
C VAL A 53 -9.56 -41.51 -9.70
N VAL A 54 -10.15 -42.45 -10.44
CA VAL A 54 -9.78 -43.86 -10.40
C VAL A 54 -8.99 -44.15 -11.67
N GLN A 55 -7.71 -44.44 -11.50
CA GLN A 55 -6.76 -44.64 -12.59
C GLN A 55 -6.14 -46.04 -12.48
N GLU A 56 -5.86 -46.65 -13.63
CA GLU A 56 -5.10 -47.91 -13.68
C GLU A 56 -3.70 -47.70 -13.13
N MET A 57 -3.26 -48.61 -12.27
CA MET A 57 -1.93 -48.50 -11.69
C MET A 57 -0.85 -49.00 -12.66
N VAL A 58 0.21 -48.20 -12.82
CA VAL A 58 1.41 -48.57 -13.57
C VAL A 58 2.52 -48.96 -12.60
N ALA A 59 2.94 -50.22 -12.63
CA ALA A 59 4.04 -50.75 -11.79
C ALA A 59 5.40 -50.29 -12.32
N CYS A 60 5.70 -48.99 -12.19
CA CYS A 60 6.86 -48.37 -12.82
C CYS A 60 8.19 -48.90 -12.28
N ASP A 61 9.16 -49.08 -13.19
CA ASP A 61 10.56 -49.37 -12.86
C ASP A 61 11.25 -48.12 -12.29
N VAL A 62 10.91 -46.96 -12.86
CA VAL A 62 11.45 -45.64 -12.50
C VAL A 62 10.32 -44.62 -12.60
N SER A 63 10.25 -43.70 -11.67
CA SER A 63 9.24 -42.63 -11.69
C SER A 63 9.75 -41.37 -11.00
N GLY A 64 9.02 -40.27 -11.19
CA GLY A 64 9.34 -39.03 -10.52
C GLY A 64 8.57 -37.84 -11.06
N VAL A 65 9.20 -36.66 -10.94
CA VAL A 65 8.58 -35.38 -11.27
C VAL A 65 9.43 -34.65 -12.29
N LEU A 66 8.78 -33.97 -13.24
CA LEU A 66 9.43 -33.12 -14.24
C LEU A 66 8.83 -31.72 -14.17
N PHE A 67 9.71 -30.73 -14.05
CA PHE A 67 9.38 -29.33 -14.26
C PHE A 67 9.90 -28.87 -15.62
N THR A 68 9.03 -28.27 -16.44
CA THR A 68 9.43 -27.72 -17.76
C THR A 68 10.13 -26.35 -17.66
N CYS A 69 10.37 -25.87 -16.43
CA CYS A 69 11.20 -24.74 -16.03
C CYS A 69 12.05 -25.14 -14.81
N ASP A 70 13.04 -24.33 -14.43
CA ASP A 70 13.72 -24.50 -13.14
C ASP A 70 12.75 -24.13 -12.00
N PRO A 71 12.38 -25.05 -11.09
CA PRO A 71 11.42 -24.74 -10.02
C PRO A 71 11.96 -23.75 -8.98
N VAL A 72 13.28 -23.51 -8.92
CA VAL A 72 13.90 -22.58 -7.97
C VAL A 72 13.99 -21.17 -8.55
N THR A 73 14.50 -21.03 -9.77
CA THR A 73 14.75 -19.73 -10.42
C THR A 73 13.64 -19.30 -11.37
N ASN A 74 12.65 -20.19 -11.62
CA ASN A 74 11.62 -20.04 -12.63
C ASN A 74 12.16 -19.87 -14.08
N ASN A 75 13.42 -20.24 -14.33
CA ASN A 75 14.02 -20.10 -15.65
C ASN A 75 13.39 -21.09 -16.65
N PRO A 76 12.70 -20.62 -17.71
CA PRO A 76 12.02 -21.49 -18.67
C PRO A 76 12.99 -22.22 -19.63
N SER A 77 14.27 -21.84 -19.61
CA SER A 77 15.32 -22.46 -20.43
C SER A 77 15.91 -23.72 -19.81
N VAL A 78 15.50 -24.08 -18.59
CA VAL A 78 16.01 -25.24 -17.86
C VAL A 78 14.85 -26.17 -17.55
N ILE A 79 14.99 -27.46 -17.84
CA ILE A 79 14.05 -28.52 -17.48
C ILE A 79 14.71 -29.31 -16.35
N THR A 80 13.99 -29.46 -15.24
CA THR A 80 14.48 -30.20 -14.07
C THR A 80 13.66 -31.48 -13.93
N ILE A 81 14.34 -32.62 -13.86
CA ILE A 81 13.72 -33.94 -13.72
C ILE A 81 14.25 -34.55 -12.43
N THR A 82 13.36 -34.94 -11.53
CA THR A 82 13.69 -35.79 -10.40
C THR A 82 13.24 -37.22 -10.68
N ALA A 83 14.04 -38.21 -10.30
CA ALA A 83 13.75 -39.62 -10.56
C ALA A 83 14.21 -40.53 -9.40
N ASN A 84 13.38 -41.53 -9.08
CA ASN A 84 13.73 -42.62 -8.18
C ASN A 84 13.25 -43.96 -8.75
N TYR A 85 13.81 -45.07 -8.27
CA TYR A 85 13.34 -46.40 -8.63
C TYR A 85 11.96 -46.70 -8.03
N GLY A 86 11.18 -47.51 -8.74
CA GLY A 86 9.84 -47.93 -8.31
C GLY A 86 8.78 -46.84 -8.52
N LEU A 87 7.78 -46.83 -7.63
CA LEU A 87 6.64 -45.93 -7.66
C LEU A 87 6.95 -44.51 -7.14
N GLY A 88 6.26 -43.52 -7.71
CA GLY A 88 6.60 -42.10 -7.59
C GLY A 88 6.32 -41.48 -6.23
N GLU A 89 5.58 -42.18 -5.37
CA GLU A 89 5.19 -41.70 -4.04
C GLU A 89 6.41 -41.36 -3.17
N THR A 90 7.53 -42.07 -3.35
CA THR A 90 8.79 -41.77 -2.65
C THR A 90 9.36 -40.38 -3.00
N VAL A 91 9.19 -39.95 -4.25
CA VAL A 91 9.65 -38.65 -4.75
C VAL A 91 8.68 -37.54 -4.33
N VAL A 92 7.38 -37.78 -4.47
CA VAL A 92 6.33 -36.79 -4.17
C VAL A 92 6.25 -36.50 -2.67
N SER A 93 6.45 -37.51 -1.82
CA SER A 93 6.49 -37.34 -0.36
C SER A 93 7.79 -36.73 0.17
N GLY A 94 8.84 -36.66 -0.65
CA GLY A 94 10.17 -36.22 -0.21
C GLY A 94 10.83 -37.17 0.79
N SER A 95 10.39 -38.43 0.87
CA SER A 95 10.93 -39.41 1.82
C SER A 95 12.32 -39.94 1.44
N VAL A 96 12.71 -39.77 0.18
CA VAL A 96 14.00 -40.20 -0.38
C VAL A 96 14.57 -39.07 -1.23
N GLU A 97 15.90 -38.89 -1.21
CA GLU A 97 16.60 -37.98 -2.11
C GLU A 97 16.73 -38.62 -3.51
N PRO A 98 16.02 -38.11 -4.53
CA PRO A 98 16.04 -38.67 -5.88
C PRO A 98 17.25 -38.18 -6.68
N ASP A 99 17.51 -38.80 -7.82
CA ASP A 99 18.40 -38.22 -8.81
C ASP A 99 17.79 -36.93 -9.37
N THR A 100 18.63 -35.93 -9.64
CA THR A 100 18.21 -34.68 -10.27
C THR A 100 18.96 -34.46 -11.58
N LEU A 101 18.24 -34.55 -12.69
CA LEU A 101 18.74 -34.33 -14.04
C LEU A 101 18.28 -32.96 -14.53
N LYS A 102 19.18 -32.21 -15.17
CA LYS A 102 18.88 -30.92 -15.79
C LYS A 102 19.15 -30.98 -17.29
N LEU A 103 18.19 -30.49 -18.07
CA LEU A 103 18.34 -30.27 -19.50
C LEU A 103 18.18 -28.79 -19.80
N ARG A 104 18.99 -28.27 -20.73
CA ARG A 104 18.91 -26.89 -21.19
C ARG A 104 18.26 -26.81 -22.56
N ARG A 105 17.24 -25.97 -22.66
CA ARG A 105 16.63 -25.56 -23.92
C ARG A 105 17.45 -24.43 -24.52
N LYS A 106 17.93 -24.62 -25.74
CA LYS A 106 18.57 -23.57 -26.54
C LYS A 106 17.50 -22.74 -27.26
N ASP A 107 17.88 -21.55 -27.72
CA ASP A 107 16.99 -20.65 -28.48
C ASP A 107 16.41 -21.31 -29.75
N SER A 108 17.13 -22.27 -30.32
CA SER A 108 16.69 -23.10 -31.45
C SER A 108 15.58 -24.11 -31.09
N GLY A 109 15.14 -24.17 -29.83
CA GLY A 109 14.21 -25.19 -29.31
C GLY A 109 14.85 -26.56 -29.05
N LYS A 110 16.16 -26.73 -29.32
CA LYS A 110 16.86 -27.99 -29.08
C LYS A 110 17.11 -28.18 -27.59
N LEU A 111 16.82 -29.38 -27.08
CA LEU A 111 17.18 -29.80 -25.73
C LEU A 111 18.57 -30.41 -25.72
N VAL A 112 19.35 -30.05 -24.71
CA VAL A 112 20.71 -30.56 -24.48
C VAL A 112 20.81 -30.97 -23.01
N PHE A 113 21.31 -32.17 -22.75
CA PHE A 113 21.63 -32.59 -21.39
C PHE A 113 22.68 -31.66 -20.75
N ASP A 114 22.43 -31.18 -19.53
CA ASP A 114 23.29 -30.23 -18.82
C ASP A 114 24.07 -30.94 -17.70
N SER A 115 23.34 -31.51 -16.72
CA SER A 115 23.95 -32.14 -15.54
C SER A 115 23.06 -33.23 -14.94
N CYS A 116 23.66 -34.16 -14.19
CA CYS A 116 22.95 -35.10 -13.32
C CYS A 116 23.62 -35.11 -11.94
N ALA A 117 22.83 -34.89 -10.90
CA ALA A 117 23.22 -35.10 -9.51
C ALA A 117 22.57 -36.40 -9.02
N ILE A 118 23.38 -37.31 -8.50
CA ILE A 118 22.95 -38.62 -8.02
C ILE A 118 22.46 -38.48 -6.58
N GLY A 119 21.21 -38.87 -6.33
CA GLY A 119 20.62 -38.87 -4.99
C GLY A 119 20.91 -40.16 -4.23
N SER A 120 20.72 -40.15 -2.90
CA SER A 120 20.97 -41.32 -2.06
C SER A 120 20.15 -42.56 -2.43
N LYS A 121 18.93 -42.36 -2.98
CA LYS A 121 18.02 -43.43 -3.46
C LYS A 121 17.99 -44.65 -2.53
N HIS A 122 17.95 -44.45 -1.22
CA HIS A 122 18.15 -45.55 -0.27
C HIS A 122 16.98 -46.53 -0.20
N ARG A 123 15.83 -46.16 -0.78
CA ARG A 123 14.56 -46.90 -0.68
C ARG A 123 13.69 -46.68 -1.92
N ARG A 124 12.89 -47.69 -2.25
CA ARG A 124 11.87 -47.67 -3.31
C ARG A 124 10.56 -48.27 -2.83
N ILE A 125 9.47 -47.95 -3.54
CA ILE A 125 8.18 -48.62 -3.35
C ILE A 125 7.90 -49.44 -4.61
N VAL A 126 7.58 -50.72 -4.45
CA VAL A 126 7.26 -51.64 -5.55
C VAL A 126 5.87 -52.24 -5.37
N MET A 127 5.26 -52.66 -6.47
CA MET A 127 3.98 -53.37 -6.44
C MET A 127 4.24 -54.88 -6.43
N GLN A 128 3.64 -55.59 -5.46
CA GLN A 128 3.68 -57.05 -5.40
C GLN A 128 2.57 -57.68 -6.25
N ASP A 129 2.70 -58.97 -6.58
CA ASP A 129 1.69 -59.76 -7.32
C ASP A 129 0.30 -59.77 -6.63
N SER A 130 0.29 -59.61 -5.30
CA SER A 130 -0.91 -59.46 -4.49
C SER A 130 -1.71 -58.17 -4.80
N GLY A 131 -1.08 -57.19 -5.45
CA GLY A 131 -1.62 -55.86 -5.76
C GLY A 131 -1.28 -54.80 -4.71
N VAL A 132 -0.60 -55.18 -3.62
CA VAL A 132 -0.22 -54.27 -2.52
C VAL A 132 1.15 -53.64 -2.80
N THR A 133 1.33 -52.39 -2.38
CA THR A 133 2.60 -51.68 -2.44
C THR A 133 3.46 -52.01 -1.22
N VAL A 134 4.75 -52.32 -1.44
CA VAL A 134 5.71 -52.58 -0.37
C VAL A 134 6.95 -51.72 -0.56
N THR A 135 7.49 -51.28 0.56
CA THR A 135 8.70 -50.47 0.64
C THR A 135 9.91 -51.38 0.85
N GLU A 136 10.91 -51.24 -0.01
CA GLU A 136 12.14 -52.02 0.01
C GLU A 136 13.36 -51.10 0.02
N ASP A 137 14.41 -51.48 0.76
CA ASP A 137 15.69 -50.78 0.72
C ASP A 137 16.49 -51.21 -0.52
N LEU A 138 17.18 -50.26 -1.14
CA LEU A 138 17.98 -50.49 -2.34
C LEU A 138 19.38 -50.99 -1.99
N ASP A 139 19.92 -51.86 -2.85
CA ASP A 139 21.27 -52.39 -2.74
C ASP A 139 22.32 -51.29 -2.94
N GLU A 140 23.47 -51.43 -2.28
CA GLU A 140 24.55 -50.42 -2.27
C GLU A 140 25.06 -50.07 -3.68
N ASN A 141 25.03 -51.02 -4.63
CA ASN A 141 25.51 -50.80 -5.99
C ASN A 141 24.56 -49.89 -6.80
N SER A 142 23.24 -50.05 -6.65
CA SER A 142 22.23 -49.26 -7.36
C SER A 142 22.15 -47.79 -6.88
N LYS A 143 22.82 -47.44 -5.78
CA LYS A 143 22.83 -46.06 -5.24
C LYS A 143 23.74 -45.12 -6.03
N ASN A 144 24.81 -45.66 -6.64
CA ASN A 144 25.87 -44.87 -7.26
C ASN A 144 25.63 -44.53 -8.73
N GLU A 145 24.64 -45.15 -9.37
CA GLU A 145 24.27 -44.89 -10.76
C GLU A 145 22.97 -44.10 -10.85
N SER A 146 22.75 -43.48 -12.02
CA SER A 146 21.49 -42.80 -12.25
C SER A 146 20.39 -43.78 -12.63
N CYS A 147 19.22 -43.65 -12.02
CA CYS A 147 18.05 -44.47 -12.34
C CYS A 147 17.43 -44.11 -13.70
N LEU A 148 17.76 -42.95 -14.27
CA LEU A 148 17.23 -42.48 -15.55
C LEU A 148 18.36 -42.22 -16.55
N SER A 149 18.33 -42.91 -17.69
CA SER A 149 19.30 -42.67 -18.76
C SER A 149 19.12 -41.29 -19.40
N LYS A 150 20.20 -40.75 -19.98
CA LYS A 150 20.16 -39.44 -20.67
C LYS A 150 19.16 -39.45 -21.82
N GLU A 151 19.09 -40.55 -22.56
CA GLU A 151 18.19 -40.74 -23.69
C GLU A 151 16.73 -40.79 -23.23
N ALA A 152 16.43 -41.46 -22.11
CA ALA A 152 15.10 -41.46 -21.52
C ALA A 152 14.70 -40.06 -21.02
N ALA A 153 15.62 -39.35 -20.35
CA ALA A 153 15.41 -37.98 -19.89
C ALA A 153 15.09 -37.02 -21.05
N GLU A 154 15.82 -37.13 -22.18
CA GLU A 154 15.53 -36.34 -23.39
C GLU A 154 14.19 -36.69 -24.02
N ARG A 155 13.82 -37.98 -24.10
CA ARG A 155 12.50 -38.40 -24.62
C ARG A 155 11.37 -37.85 -23.75
N LEU A 156 11.49 -37.97 -22.43
CA LEU A 156 10.53 -37.45 -21.46
C LEU A 156 10.40 -35.94 -21.57
N ALA A 157 11.52 -35.22 -21.63
CA ALA A 157 11.52 -33.77 -21.79
C ALA A 157 10.85 -33.36 -23.12
N LYS A 158 11.15 -34.02 -24.24
CA LYS A 158 10.46 -33.74 -25.53
C LYS A 158 8.95 -33.97 -25.43
N LEU A 159 8.53 -35.04 -24.78
CA LEU A 159 7.10 -35.34 -24.59
C LEU A 159 6.41 -34.26 -23.74
N SER A 160 7.05 -33.81 -22.66
CA SER A 160 6.50 -32.80 -21.74
C SER A 160 6.21 -31.44 -22.40
N LEU A 161 6.92 -31.11 -23.47
CA LEU A 161 6.82 -29.83 -24.17
C LEU A 161 5.81 -29.80 -25.32
N LYS A 162 5.22 -30.95 -25.66
CA LYS A 162 4.44 -31.08 -26.89
C LYS A 162 3.09 -30.34 -26.85
N TYR A 163 2.43 -30.32 -25.69
CA TYR A 163 1.00 -29.98 -25.61
C TYR A 163 0.70 -28.62 -24.97
N TYR A 164 1.46 -28.21 -23.95
CA TYR A 164 1.16 -26.99 -23.19
C TYR A 164 2.19 -25.89 -23.45
N LYS A 165 1.70 -24.66 -23.62
CA LYS A 165 2.56 -23.48 -23.84
C LYS A 165 3.13 -22.86 -22.56
N SER A 166 2.56 -23.16 -21.40
CA SER A 166 3.03 -22.66 -20.11
C SER A 166 3.88 -23.71 -19.38
N SER A 167 4.67 -23.27 -18.39
CA SER A 167 5.42 -24.17 -17.51
C SER A 167 4.52 -25.18 -16.82
N ARG A 168 5.00 -26.43 -16.71
CA ARG A 168 4.29 -27.58 -16.18
C ARG A 168 5.13 -28.31 -15.14
N ASP A 169 4.44 -28.78 -14.12
CA ASP A 169 4.87 -29.77 -13.14
C ASP A 169 4.15 -31.08 -13.50
N ILE A 170 4.92 -32.13 -13.79
CA ILE A 170 4.45 -33.36 -14.41
C ILE A 170 4.94 -34.55 -13.60
N GLU A 171 4.01 -35.38 -13.14
CA GLU A 171 4.32 -36.70 -12.56
C GLU A 171 4.33 -37.74 -13.66
N TRP A 172 5.36 -38.59 -13.66
CA TRP A 172 5.60 -39.55 -14.73
C TRP A 172 6.16 -40.86 -14.19
N GLY A 173 6.04 -41.91 -14.99
CA GLY A 173 6.62 -43.22 -14.72
C GLY A 173 7.08 -43.92 -16.00
N ILE A 174 8.05 -44.81 -15.88
CA ILE A 174 8.56 -45.65 -16.96
C ILE A 174 8.36 -47.12 -16.57
N LEU A 175 7.76 -47.88 -17.46
CA LEU A 175 7.63 -49.33 -17.38
C LEU A 175 7.98 -49.93 -18.74
N ASN A 176 8.94 -50.86 -18.79
CA ASN A 176 9.35 -51.52 -20.05
C ASN A 176 9.71 -50.51 -21.17
N ASP A 177 10.47 -49.47 -20.84
CA ASP A 177 10.87 -48.35 -21.73
C ASP A 177 9.74 -47.45 -22.24
N GLN A 178 8.49 -47.69 -21.82
CA GLN A 178 7.34 -46.87 -22.15
C GLN A 178 7.10 -45.80 -21.07
N ILE A 179 6.96 -44.55 -21.51
CA ILE A 179 6.69 -43.40 -20.64
C ILE A 179 5.18 -43.24 -20.43
N TYR A 180 4.77 -43.16 -19.16
CA TYR A 180 3.42 -42.84 -18.73
C TYR A 180 3.41 -41.47 -18.05
N ILE A 181 2.48 -40.60 -18.45
CA ILE A 181 2.21 -39.34 -17.76
C ILE A 181 1.05 -39.58 -16.80
N LEU A 182 1.31 -39.41 -15.51
CA LEU A 182 0.35 -39.71 -14.44
C LEU A 182 -0.45 -38.46 -14.09
N GLN A 183 0.22 -37.31 -13.99
CA GLN A 183 -0.41 -36.03 -13.70
C GLN A 183 0.33 -34.90 -14.41
N SER A 184 -0.39 -33.86 -14.81
CA SER A 184 0.20 -32.60 -15.29
C SER A 184 -0.55 -31.41 -14.72
N ARG A 185 0.17 -30.50 -14.07
CA ARG A 185 -0.38 -29.25 -13.53
C ARG A 185 0.48 -28.05 -13.92
N THR A 186 -0.12 -26.87 -13.91
CA THR A 186 0.62 -25.62 -14.12
C THR A 186 1.55 -25.38 -12.92
N VAL A 187 2.78 -24.91 -13.16
CA VAL A 187 3.67 -24.45 -12.08
C VAL A 187 3.07 -23.18 -11.48
N THR A 188 2.58 -23.24 -10.25
CA THR A 188 1.86 -22.10 -9.63
C THR A 188 2.78 -21.02 -9.11
N ASN A 189 4.04 -21.33 -8.78
CA ASN A 189 5.05 -20.32 -8.46
C ASN A 189 5.52 -19.53 -9.69
N ALA A 190 5.22 -20.01 -10.90
CA ALA A 190 5.64 -19.34 -12.12
C ALA A 190 4.76 -18.13 -12.50
N ALA A 191 3.58 -18.01 -11.88
CA ALA A 191 2.59 -16.97 -12.11
C ALA A 191 2.16 -16.28 -10.81
N ALA A 192 2.83 -16.56 -9.69
CA ALA A 192 2.68 -15.74 -8.51
C ALA A 192 3.51 -14.49 -8.76
N ASP A 193 2.82 -13.38 -9.07
CA ASP A 193 3.45 -12.08 -9.11
C ASP A 193 4.20 -11.91 -7.79
N SER A 194 5.51 -11.72 -7.89
CA SER A 194 6.34 -11.41 -6.74
C SER A 194 5.73 -10.19 -6.01
N GLY A 195 6.01 -10.05 -4.71
CA GLY A 195 5.57 -8.84 -3.99
C GLY A 195 5.99 -7.55 -4.69
N LYS A 196 7.09 -7.61 -5.46
CA LYS A 196 7.55 -6.57 -6.37
C LYS A 196 6.62 -6.39 -7.58
N GLU A 197 6.30 -7.45 -8.34
CA GLU A 197 5.38 -7.35 -9.49
C GLU A 197 3.96 -6.90 -9.07
N ILE A 198 3.44 -7.36 -7.92
CA ILE A 198 2.16 -6.87 -7.38
C ILE A 198 2.25 -5.38 -7.00
N GLN A 199 3.36 -4.95 -6.40
CA GLN A 199 3.59 -3.53 -6.09
C GLN A 199 3.73 -2.66 -7.34
N HIS A 200 4.17 -3.23 -8.45
CA HIS A 200 4.48 -2.53 -9.70
C HIS A 200 3.56 -2.90 -10.86
N GLU A 201 2.43 -3.59 -10.62
CA GLU A 201 1.49 -4.03 -11.67
C GLU A 201 0.94 -2.84 -12.47
N PHE A 202 0.88 -1.67 -11.83
CA PHE A 202 0.45 -0.41 -12.42
C PHE A 202 1.60 0.55 -12.75
N ASP A 203 2.85 0.10 -12.68
CA ASP A 203 4.00 0.90 -13.11
C ASP A 203 3.98 1.04 -14.63
N ALA A 204 3.81 2.27 -15.10
CA ALA A 204 3.84 2.59 -16.51
C ALA A 204 5.21 3.19 -16.89
N PRO A 205 5.72 2.95 -18.11
CA PRO A 205 6.87 3.69 -18.60
C PRO A 205 6.57 5.19 -18.57
N LEU A 206 7.47 5.97 -17.99
CA LEU A 206 7.37 7.43 -17.99
C LEU A 206 7.51 7.96 -19.42
N ARG A 207 6.79 9.05 -19.71
CA ARG A 207 6.81 9.71 -21.02
C ARG A 207 8.12 10.44 -21.32
N CYS A 208 9.01 10.58 -20.34
CA CYS A 208 10.34 11.15 -20.51
C CYS A 208 11.35 10.48 -19.56
N GLU A 209 12.63 10.51 -19.94
CA GLU A 209 13.73 9.88 -19.19
C GLU A 209 13.98 10.54 -17.83
N ASN A 210 13.79 11.86 -17.76
CA ASN A 210 13.99 12.65 -16.55
C ASN A 210 12.66 13.31 -16.17
N GLU A 211 12.10 12.89 -15.04
CA GLU A 211 10.98 13.57 -14.38
C GLU A 211 11.07 13.34 -12.88
N PHE A 212 10.76 14.37 -12.10
CA PHE A 212 10.90 14.34 -10.65
C PHE A 212 9.54 14.54 -9.99
N PHE A 213 9.13 13.53 -9.23
CA PHE A 213 7.86 13.51 -8.51
C PHE A 213 8.09 13.51 -7.01
N THR A 214 7.13 14.06 -6.29
CA THR A 214 7.13 14.05 -4.83
C THR A 214 5.77 13.64 -4.30
N VAL A 215 5.79 12.99 -3.13
CA VAL A 215 4.61 12.79 -2.29
C VAL A 215 4.60 13.78 -1.12
N ALA A 216 5.51 14.76 -1.07
CA ALA A 216 5.51 15.76 -0.02
C ALA A 216 4.15 16.51 0.01
N ASN A 217 3.62 16.79 1.20
CA ASN A 217 2.26 17.29 1.46
C ASN A 217 1.07 16.39 1.07
N VAL A 218 1.20 15.50 0.08
CA VAL A 218 0.14 14.55 -0.29
C VAL A 218 0.23 13.26 0.53
N GLY A 219 1.44 12.84 0.88
CA GLY A 219 1.72 11.59 1.58
C GLY A 219 1.19 11.55 3.02
N GLU A 220 0.79 12.68 3.61
CA GLU A 220 0.06 12.67 4.90
C GLU A 220 -1.33 12.04 4.73
N VAL A 221 -2.03 12.38 3.64
CA VAL A 221 -3.43 12.00 3.39
C VAL A 221 -3.57 10.84 2.42
N MET A 222 -2.54 10.56 1.62
CA MET A 222 -2.45 9.43 0.68
C MET A 222 -1.02 8.83 0.71
N PRO A 223 -0.58 8.23 1.84
CA PRO A 223 0.80 7.75 2.05
C PRO A 223 1.22 6.56 1.17
N SER A 224 0.28 5.85 0.56
CA SER A 224 0.55 4.62 -0.19
C SER A 224 -0.40 4.51 -1.38
N ALA A 225 -0.43 3.33 -2.00
CA ALA A 225 -1.41 2.98 -3.01
C ALA A 225 -2.83 3.42 -2.60
N THR A 226 -3.45 4.16 -3.50
CA THR A 226 -4.78 4.76 -3.43
C THR A 226 -5.69 4.01 -4.40
N SER A 227 -6.93 3.76 -4.00
CA SER A 227 -7.89 3.05 -4.84
C SER A 227 -8.15 3.80 -6.17
N PRO A 228 -8.55 3.12 -7.25
CA PRO A 228 -8.89 3.78 -8.52
C PRO A 228 -9.96 4.88 -8.35
N LEU A 229 -10.95 4.66 -7.48
CA LEU A 229 -11.99 5.64 -7.18
C LEU A 229 -11.44 6.83 -6.38
N GLY A 230 -10.58 6.58 -5.40
CA GLY A 230 -9.89 7.63 -4.63
C GLY A 230 -9.01 8.51 -5.51
N ILE A 231 -8.27 7.91 -6.44
CA ILE A 231 -7.47 8.63 -7.44
C ILE A 231 -8.34 9.53 -8.32
N GLU A 232 -9.43 8.99 -8.86
CA GLU A 232 -10.33 9.71 -9.75
C GLU A 232 -10.96 10.94 -9.07
N LEU A 233 -11.48 10.76 -7.86
CA LEU A 233 -12.11 11.83 -7.09
C LEU A 233 -11.10 12.88 -6.64
N SER A 234 -10.01 12.46 -5.99
CA SER A 234 -8.97 13.38 -5.51
C SER A 234 -8.33 14.18 -6.64
N SER A 235 -8.00 13.52 -7.76
CA SER A 235 -7.36 14.19 -8.90
C SER A 235 -8.30 15.22 -9.55
N LYS A 236 -9.60 14.91 -9.69
CA LYS A 236 -10.58 15.84 -10.23
C LYS A 236 -10.84 17.01 -9.29
N PHE A 237 -11.07 16.72 -8.02
CA PHE A 237 -11.39 17.72 -7.00
C PHE A 237 -10.27 18.74 -6.85
N PHE A 238 -9.05 18.28 -6.55
CA PHE A 238 -7.90 19.18 -6.38
C PHE A 238 -7.39 19.74 -7.71
N GLY A 239 -7.46 18.95 -8.79
CA GLY A 239 -7.09 19.41 -10.13
C GLY A 239 -7.95 20.58 -10.60
N ASN A 240 -9.27 20.52 -10.39
CA ASN A 240 -10.18 21.63 -10.69
C ASN A 240 -9.91 22.85 -9.80
N ALA A 241 -9.72 22.65 -8.49
CA ALA A 241 -9.40 23.72 -7.56
C ALA A 241 -8.11 24.49 -7.98
N ILE A 242 -7.06 23.76 -8.34
CA ILE A 242 -5.78 24.33 -8.81
C ILE A 242 -5.98 25.12 -10.12
N ARG A 243 -6.77 24.58 -11.07
CA ARG A 243 -7.07 25.25 -12.33
C ARG A 243 -7.82 26.56 -12.13
N ILE A 244 -8.87 26.56 -11.31
CA ILE A 244 -9.67 27.75 -11.01
C ILE A 244 -8.77 28.83 -10.38
N LEU A 245 -7.96 28.47 -9.37
CA LEU A 245 -7.03 29.42 -8.75
C LEU A 245 -6.01 29.97 -9.73
N SER A 246 -5.46 29.12 -10.59
CA SER A 246 -4.45 29.53 -11.57
C SER A 246 -5.02 30.55 -12.56
N LEU A 247 -6.21 30.30 -13.08
CA LEU A 247 -6.92 31.22 -13.98
C LEU A 247 -7.22 32.56 -13.30
N GLU A 248 -7.73 32.54 -12.06
CA GLU A 248 -8.01 33.76 -11.30
C GLU A 248 -6.75 34.56 -10.96
N ASN A 249 -5.62 33.88 -10.78
CA ASN A 249 -4.32 34.50 -10.53
C ASN A 249 -3.66 35.05 -11.82
N GLY A 250 -4.32 34.90 -12.97
CA GLY A 250 -3.82 35.38 -14.26
C GLY A 250 -2.64 34.56 -14.79
N PHE A 251 -2.44 33.35 -14.29
CA PHE A 251 -1.51 32.42 -14.92
C PHE A 251 -2.15 31.87 -16.20
N GLU A 252 -1.41 31.90 -17.31
CA GLU A 252 -1.87 31.34 -18.58
C GLU A 252 -2.17 29.83 -18.45
N GLU A 253 -3.08 29.32 -19.29
CA GLU A 253 -3.31 27.87 -19.49
C GLU A 253 -2.01 27.06 -19.66
N ASN A 254 -0.95 27.73 -20.12
CA ASN A 254 0.37 27.15 -20.36
C ASN A 254 1.01 26.52 -19.11
N MET A 255 0.62 26.91 -17.88
CA MET A 255 1.10 26.21 -16.68
C MET A 255 0.68 24.72 -16.69
N PHE A 256 -0.49 24.41 -17.27
CA PHE A 256 -1.03 23.06 -17.41
C PHE A 256 -0.63 22.35 -18.71
N LYS A 257 0.10 23.04 -19.62
CA LYS A 257 0.62 22.49 -20.87
C LYS A 257 2.09 22.11 -20.71
N SER A 258 2.40 21.15 -19.83
CA SER A 258 3.68 20.44 -20.03
C SER A 258 3.50 19.43 -21.17
N ASN A 259 4.56 19.23 -21.96
CA ASN A 259 4.53 18.32 -23.12
C ASN A 259 4.24 16.86 -22.73
N PHE A 260 4.43 16.48 -21.46
CA PHE A 260 4.38 15.09 -21.01
C PHE A 260 3.38 14.83 -19.87
N PHE A 261 3.34 15.70 -18.85
CA PHE A 261 2.46 15.59 -17.67
C PHE A 261 1.78 16.93 -17.32
N PRO A 262 0.47 16.98 -17.02
CA PRO A 262 -0.19 18.22 -16.62
C PRO A 262 0.36 18.76 -15.27
N SER A 263 0.28 20.07 -15.03
CA SER A 263 0.68 20.64 -13.74
C SER A 263 -0.35 20.35 -12.65
N GLY A 264 0.14 20.12 -11.43
CA GLY A 264 -0.69 19.90 -10.24
C GLY A 264 -0.55 18.48 -9.68
N ILE A 265 -1.68 17.88 -9.31
CA ILE A 265 -1.73 16.53 -8.76
C ILE A 265 -1.80 15.50 -9.90
N LEU A 266 -0.91 14.51 -9.84
CA LEU A 266 -0.71 13.50 -10.88
C LEU A 266 -0.79 12.10 -10.27
N PRO A 267 -1.73 11.25 -10.71
CA PRO A 267 -1.68 9.85 -10.36
C PRO A 267 -0.66 9.11 -11.22
N PHE A 268 0.21 8.34 -10.58
CA PHE A 268 1.17 7.45 -11.21
C PHE A 268 1.39 6.23 -10.32
N SER A 269 1.42 5.01 -10.89
CA SER A 269 1.62 3.77 -10.12
C SER A 269 0.69 3.61 -8.90
N SER A 270 -0.60 3.93 -9.07
CA SER A 270 -1.60 3.93 -7.99
C SER A 270 -1.29 4.86 -6.81
N HIS A 271 -0.34 5.79 -6.96
CA HIS A 271 0.02 6.81 -6.00
C HIS A 271 -0.29 8.20 -6.55
N VAL A 272 -0.47 9.15 -5.65
CA VAL A 272 -0.76 10.54 -5.99
C VAL A 272 0.47 11.38 -5.73
N HIS A 273 0.95 12.06 -6.77
CA HIS A 273 2.20 12.81 -6.78
C HIS A 273 2.01 14.27 -7.19
N MET A 274 3.04 15.07 -6.93
CA MET A 274 3.20 16.41 -7.51
C MET A 274 4.55 16.54 -8.23
N PRO A 275 4.61 17.32 -9.32
CA PRO A 275 5.86 17.56 -10.06
C PRO A 275 6.79 18.48 -9.26
N VAL A 276 8.00 18.02 -8.97
CA VAL A 276 8.99 18.74 -8.14
C VAL A 276 9.40 20.06 -8.79
N VAL A 277 9.72 20.03 -10.08
CA VAL A 277 10.26 21.18 -10.81
C VAL A 277 9.32 22.39 -10.75
N GLN A 278 8.03 22.18 -11.02
CA GLN A 278 7.06 23.28 -11.01
C GLN A 278 6.88 23.90 -9.62
N VAL A 279 6.96 23.07 -8.57
CA VAL A 279 6.85 23.52 -7.18
C VAL A 279 8.09 24.33 -6.77
N MET A 280 9.30 23.86 -7.11
CA MET A 280 10.53 24.53 -6.71
C MET A 280 10.80 25.83 -7.48
N THR A 281 10.43 25.92 -8.76
CA THR A 281 10.69 27.11 -9.60
C THR A 281 9.61 28.19 -9.50
N ARG A 282 8.62 28.03 -8.63
CA ARG A 282 7.45 28.93 -8.52
C ARG A 282 7.81 30.41 -8.36
N TYR A 283 8.92 30.70 -7.67
CA TYR A 283 9.42 32.06 -7.42
C TYR A 283 10.73 32.36 -8.15
N GLY A 284 10.94 31.73 -9.31
CA GLY A 284 12.17 31.83 -10.10
C GLY A 284 13.25 30.86 -9.64
N HIS A 285 14.32 30.77 -10.44
CA HIS A 285 15.42 29.85 -10.19
C HIS A 285 16.34 30.37 -9.08
N ASN A 286 16.68 29.51 -8.12
CA ASN A 286 17.67 29.78 -7.07
C ASN A 286 17.42 31.06 -6.23
N THR A 287 16.18 31.57 -6.18
CA THR A 287 15.84 32.74 -5.35
C THR A 287 15.68 32.36 -3.88
N LEU A 288 15.90 33.30 -2.95
CA LEU A 288 15.67 33.04 -1.52
C LEU A 288 14.19 32.70 -1.23
N MET A 289 13.26 33.27 -2.01
CA MET A 289 11.84 32.94 -1.94
C MET A 289 11.56 31.51 -2.41
N SER A 290 12.17 31.08 -3.53
CA SER A 290 12.09 29.68 -3.99
C SER A 290 12.65 28.72 -2.93
N LYS A 291 13.79 29.04 -2.32
CA LYS A 291 14.38 28.24 -1.23
C LYS A 291 13.49 28.14 0.00
N GLY A 292 12.91 29.26 0.46
CA GLY A 292 11.96 29.24 1.58
C GLY A 292 10.69 28.45 1.26
N PHE A 293 10.20 28.53 0.02
CA PHE A 293 9.06 27.75 -0.44
C PHE A 293 9.38 26.25 -0.51
N MET A 294 10.57 25.86 -0.97
CA MET A 294 11.05 24.48 -0.95
C MET A 294 11.09 23.92 0.48
N VAL A 295 11.63 24.67 1.44
CA VAL A 295 11.61 24.26 2.85
C VAL A 295 10.18 24.07 3.35
N SER A 296 9.26 24.97 3.00
CA SER A 296 7.86 24.84 3.39
C SER A 296 7.15 23.65 2.73
N MET A 297 7.51 23.29 1.50
CA MET A 297 6.86 22.23 0.72
C MET A 297 7.47 20.84 0.95
N PHE A 298 8.80 20.76 1.03
CA PHE A 298 9.57 19.51 1.07
C PHE A 298 10.23 19.29 2.43
N GLY A 299 10.18 20.25 3.36
CA GLY A 299 10.92 20.23 4.62
C GLY A 299 12.42 20.49 4.46
N ARG A 300 12.91 20.65 3.23
CA ARG A 300 14.33 20.84 2.88
C ARG A 300 14.49 21.56 1.56
N ILE A 301 15.69 22.07 1.30
CA ILE A 301 16.11 22.48 -0.04
C ILE A 301 16.42 21.25 -0.88
N LEU A 302 16.09 21.31 -2.16
CA LEU A 302 16.52 20.36 -3.18
C LEU A 302 17.63 21.02 -3.99
N ASP A 303 18.88 20.61 -3.74
CA ASP A 303 20.11 21.18 -4.30
C ASP A 303 20.86 20.22 -5.23
N ASP A 304 20.18 19.16 -5.69
CA ASP A 304 20.71 18.21 -6.67
C ASP A 304 21.02 18.93 -8.00
N PRO A 305 22.29 18.87 -8.50
CA PRO A 305 22.68 19.60 -9.70
C PRO A 305 21.90 19.21 -10.96
N ASP A 306 21.54 17.93 -11.11
CA ASP A 306 20.79 17.44 -12.27
C ASP A 306 19.34 17.90 -12.24
N LEU A 307 18.72 17.88 -11.05
CA LEU A 307 17.38 18.45 -10.85
C LEU A 307 17.36 19.94 -11.16
N LEU A 308 18.35 20.70 -10.68
CA LEU A 308 18.44 22.15 -10.90
C LEU A 308 18.61 22.47 -12.39
N ARG A 309 19.51 21.76 -13.08
CA ARG A 309 19.70 21.90 -14.54
C ARG A 309 18.42 21.58 -15.30
N TYR A 310 17.76 20.48 -14.96
CA TYR A 310 16.51 20.09 -15.58
C TYR A 310 15.38 21.11 -15.31
N ALA A 311 15.37 21.73 -14.13
CA ALA A 311 14.40 22.78 -13.80
C ALA A 311 14.59 24.03 -14.66
N GLU A 312 15.83 24.45 -14.91
CA GLU A 312 16.17 25.55 -15.81
C GLU A 312 15.78 25.27 -17.26
N GLU A 313 16.01 24.04 -17.73
CA GLU A 313 15.63 23.60 -19.09
C GLU A 313 14.10 23.59 -19.27
N LYS A 314 13.37 23.13 -18.26
CA LYS A 314 11.92 22.87 -18.33
C LYS A 314 11.07 24.10 -18.07
N VAL A 315 11.48 24.97 -17.15
CA VAL A 315 10.73 26.17 -16.77
C VAL A 315 11.55 27.40 -17.11
N ARG A 316 11.11 28.13 -18.13
CA ARG A 316 11.71 29.44 -18.47
C ARG A 316 11.51 30.41 -17.31
N GLU A 317 12.53 31.22 -17.02
CA GLU A 317 12.37 32.30 -16.03
C GLU A 317 11.19 33.20 -16.41
N GLY A 318 10.26 33.36 -15.47
CA GLY A 318 9.13 34.26 -15.64
C GLY A 318 9.59 35.73 -15.64
N GLY A 319 8.92 36.56 -16.43
CA GLY A 319 9.10 38.02 -16.36
C GLY A 319 8.69 38.61 -15.01
N GLN A 320 9.02 39.88 -14.78
CA GLN A 320 8.63 40.58 -13.54
C GLN A 320 7.12 40.47 -13.28
N GLN A 321 6.75 40.02 -12.09
CA GLN A 321 5.35 39.98 -11.65
C GLN A 321 4.73 41.38 -11.72
N SER A 322 3.53 41.47 -12.32
CA SER A 322 2.80 42.73 -12.46
C SER A 322 2.46 43.34 -11.09
N LEU A 323 2.30 44.67 -11.05
CA LEU A 323 1.87 45.37 -9.83
C LEU A 323 0.53 44.84 -9.31
N TYR A 324 -0.39 44.51 -10.21
CA TYR A 324 -1.66 43.87 -9.89
C TYR A 324 -1.47 42.55 -9.13
N PHE A 325 -0.60 41.68 -9.63
CA PHE A 325 -0.32 40.39 -8.97
C PHE A 325 0.22 40.58 -7.55
N ARG A 326 1.12 41.54 -7.33
CA ARG A 326 1.67 41.85 -5.99
C ARG A 326 0.60 42.35 -5.04
N LEU A 327 -0.27 43.26 -5.51
CA LEU A 327 -1.39 43.78 -4.70
C LEU A 327 -2.40 42.68 -4.37
N LYS A 328 -2.70 41.80 -5.34
CA LYS A 328 -3.55 40.63 -5.13
C LYS A 328 -2.96 39.66 -4.11
N LEU A 329 -1.69 39.28 -4.27
CA LEU A 329 -1.00 38.40 -3.32
C LEU A 329 -1.01 38.97 -1.90
N PHE A 330 -0.78 40.28 -1.75
CA PHE A 330 -0.89 40.95 -0.46
C PHE A 330 -2.31 40.86 0.12
N TRP A 331 -3.32 41.11 -0.70
CA TRP A 331 -4.72 40.96 -0.30
C TRP A 331 -5.02 39.52 0.15
N ASP A 332 -4.64 38.53 -0.64
CA ASP A 332 -4.86 37.11 -0.34
C ASP A 332 -4.14 36.69 0.95
N LEU A 333 -2.88 37.11 1.15
CA LEU A 333 -2.14 36.86 2.39
C LEU A 333 -2.85 37.39 3.63
N MET A 334 -3.55 38.51 3.52
CA MET A 334 -4.25 39.13 4.64
C MET A 334 -5.64 38.53 4.88
N PHE A 335 -6.34 38.11 3.82
CA PHE A 335 -7.76 37.73 3.86
C PHE A 335 -8.07 36.28 3.42
N PHE A 336 -7.06 35.40 3.29
CA PHE A 336 -7.23 34.03 2.80
C PHE A 336 -8.22 33.17 3.57
N ASP A 337 -8.49 33.44 4.85
CA ASP A 337 -9.41 32.67 5.71
C ASP A 337 -10.76 33.35 5.93
N PHE A 338 -10.98 34.56 5.40
CA PHE A 338 -12.16 35.39 5.68
C PHE A 338 -13.50 34.67 5.43
N ASP A 339 -13.67 34.07 4.25
CA ASP A 339 -14.91 33.33 3.91
C ASP A 339 -14.98 31.90 4.45
N LEU A 340 -13.96 31.42 5.17
CA LEU A 340 -13.90 30.03 5.62
C LEU A 340 -15.08 29.61 6.51
N PRO A 341 -15.58 30.44 7.46
CA PRO A 341 -16.78 30.10 8.24
C PRO A 341 -18.04 29.96 7.39
N LYS A 342 -18.19 30.78 6.35
CA LYS A 342 -19.33 30.74 5.43
C LYS A 342 -19.30 29.45 4.60
N ILE A 343 -18.13 29.09 4.08
CA ILE A 343 -17.93 27.87 3.30
C ILE A 343 -18.17 26.64 4.19
N LYS A 344 -17.63 26.65 5.42
CA LYS A 344 -17.90 25.61 6.42
C LYS A 344 -19.40 25.41 6.64
N LYS A 345 -20.16 26.49 6.88
CA LYS A 345 -21.62 26.41 7.04
C LYS A 345 -22.32 25.85 5.80
N LYS A 346 -21.82 26.13 4.59
CA LYS A 346 -22.37 25.59 3.34
C LYS A 346 -22.14 24.08 3.23
N VAL A 347 -20.93 23.61 3.50
CA VAL A 347 -20.54 22.18 3.43
C VAL A 347 -21.30 21.36 4.48
N TYR A 348 -21.33 21.82 5.73
CA TYR A 348 -22.03 21.09 6.81
C TYR A 348 -23.55 21.00 6.62
N ASN A 349 -24.15 21.98 5.93
CA ASN A 349 -25.58 21.97 5.61
C ASN A 349 -25.85 21.49 4.18
N TYR A 350 -24.88 20.85 3.52
CA TYR A 350 -25.05 20.37 2.16
C TYR A 350 -26.09 19.24 2.14
N HIS A 351 -27.06 19.37 1.24
CA HIS A 351 -28.13 18.40 1.09
C HIS A 351 -27.70 17.31 0.11
N LEU A 352 -27.60 16.07 0.61
CA LEU A 352 -27.15 14.90 -0.15
C LEU A 352 -28.28 14.36 -1.05
N ASN A 353 -28.62 15.11 -2.10
CA ASN A 353 -29.66 14.78 -3.08
C ASN A 353 -29.54 13.37 -3.69
N PHE A 354 -28.34 12.81 -3.77
CA PHE A 354 -28.09 11.48 -4.32
C PHE A 354 -28.65 10.35 -3.43
N LEU A 355 -28.94 10.62 -2.16
CA LEU A 355 -29.59 9.66 -1.24
C LEU A 355 -31.11 9.55 -1.45
N GLU A 356 -31.73 10.46 -2.21
CA GLU A 356 -33.18 10.50 -2.40
C GLU A 356 -33.66 9.61 -3.56
N TRP A 357 -32.75 9.08 -4.38
CA TRP A 357 -33.07 8.30 -5.56
C TRP A 357 -33.16 6.81 -5.28
N ASN A 358 -34.13 6.15 -5.92
CA ASN A 358 -34.42 4.73 -5.67
C ASN A 358 -33.72 3.77 -6.64
N THR A 359 -33.07 4.29 -7.69
CA THR A 359 -32.34 3.46 -8.67
C THR A 359 -30.86 3.80 -8.70
N ALA A 360 -30.02 2.78 -8.86
CA ALA A 360 -28.57 2.95 -8.95
C ALA A 360 -28.14 3.94 -10.05
N LYS A 361 -28.86 3.97 -11.18
CA LYS A 361 -28.58 4.89 -12.28
C LYS A 361 -28.85 6.34 -11.90
N GLU A 362 -29.97 6.61 -11.24
CA GLU A 362 -30.34 7.96 -10.79
C GLU A 362 -29.38 8.42 -9.69
N THR A 363 -29.10 7.58 -8.69
CA THR A 363 -28.10 7.86 -7.64
C THR A 363 -26.73 8.19 -8.24
N PHE A 364 -26.25 7.38 -9.20
CA PHE A 364 -24.97 7.61 -9.86
C PHE A 364 -24.96 8.92 -10.66
N THR A 365 -26.04 9.22 -11.37
CA THR A 365 -26.18 10.47 -12.13
C THR A 365 -26.20 11.69 -11.20
N ALA A 366 -26.93 11.61 -10.09
CA ALA A 366 -26.97 12.66 -9.08
C ALA A 366 -25.58 12.89 -8.46
N LEU A 367 -24.87 11.82 -8.12
CA LEU A 367 -23.51 11.89 -7.58
C LEU A 367 -22.55 12.58 -8.56
N LEU A 368 -22.59 12.21 -9.85
CA LEU A 368 -21.77 12.87 -10.88
C LEU A 368 -22.07 14.37 -11.02
N ASN A 369 -23.34 14.77 -10.90
CA ASN A 369 -23.74 16.17 -10.95
C ASN A 369 -23.32 16.95 -9.69
N SER A 370 -23.22 16.28 -8.54
CA SER A 370 -22.82 16.87 -7.26
C SER A 370 -21.31 17.03 -7.10
N CYS A 371 -20.48 16.41 -7.93
CA CYS A 371 -19.01 16.46 -7.81
C CYS A 371 -18.44 17.89 -7.80
N SER A 372 -19.06 18.84 -8.50
CA SER A 372 -18.62 20.25 -8.52
C SER A 372 -19.17 21.10 -7.36
N ASP A 373 -20.12 20.60 -6.58
CA ASP A 373 -20.74 21.40 -5.50
C ASP A 373 -19.75 21.78 -4.40
N PHE A 374 -18.67 20.99 -4.28
CA PHE A 374 -17.58 21.17 -3.36
C PHE A 374 -16.35 21.90 -3.96
N ASP A 375 -16.38 22.32 -5.22
CA ASP A 375 -15.26 23.04 -5.86
C ASP A 375 -14.84 24.29 -5.07
N VAL A 376 -15.81 24.97 -4.43
CA VAL A 376 -15.56 26.14 -3.57
C VAL A 376 -14.74 25.76 -2.33
N ALA A 377 -14.99 24.59 -1.75
CA ALA A 377 -14.23 24.07 -0.61
C ALA A 377 -12.80 23.70 -1.03
N GLY A 378 -12.66 22.96 -2.14
CA GLY A 378 -11.36 22.59 -2.70
C GLY A 378 -10.52 23.81 -3.07
N LYS A 379 -11.10 24.79 -3.77
CA LYS A 379 -10.46 26.07 -4.08
C LYS A 379 -9.99 26.78 -2.81
N LYS A 380 -10.84 26.85 -1.78
CA LYS A 380 -10.50 27.52 -0.52
C LYS A 380 -9.36 26.80 0.19
N HIS A 381 -9.37 25.46 0.21
CA HIS A 381 -8.31 24.67 0.79
C HIS A 381 -6.97 24.89 0.09
N MET A 382 -6.96 24.91 -1.24
CA MET A 382 -5.75 25.20 -2.01
C MET A 382 -5.23 26.62 -1.73
N ASN A 383 -6.12 27.63 -1.63
CA ASN A 383 -5.72 29.00 -1.29
C ASN A 383 -5.15 29.09 0.15
N CYS A 384 -5.80 28.47 1.14
CA CYS A 384 -5.29 28.42 2.51
C CYS A 384 -3.91 27.74 2.59
N THR A 385 -3.72 26.64 1.84
CA THR A 385 -2.46 25.90 1.76
C THR A 385 -1.35 26.75 1.16
N GLU A 386 -1.64 27.45 0.06
CA GLU A 386 -0.69 28.34 -0.60
C GLU A 386 -0.30 29.52 0.32
N MET A 387 -1.28 30.20 0.90
CA MET A 387 -1.03 31.37 1.76
C MET A 387 -0.32 31.00 3.06
N SER A 388 -0.60 29.82 3.62
CA SER A 388 0.16 29.26 4.74
C SER A 388 1.65 29.08 4.38
N SER A 389 1.92 28.50 3.20
CA SER A 389 3.28 28.29 2.70
C SER A 389 4.01 29.61 2.41
N ASN A 390 3.28 30.63 1.92
CA ASN A 390 3.85 31.96 1.69
C ASN A 390 4.21 32.67 3.00
N TRP A 391 3.34 32.63 4.02
CA TRP A 391 3.66 33.17 5.34
C TRP A 391 4.88 32.49 5.96
N ASN A 392 4.96 31.16 5.85
CA ASN A 392 6.14 30.39 6.26
C ASN A 392 7.40 30.83 5.52
N THR A 393 7.30 31.08 4.20
CA THR A 393 8.40 31.58 3.38
C THR A 393 8.88 32.96 3.85
N TYR A 394 7.98 33.88 4.21
CA TYR A 394 8.36 35.18 4.77
C TYR A 394 9.04 35.05 6.13
N MET A 395 8.57 34.16 7.01
CA MET A 395 9.22 33.92 8.29
C MET A 395 10.63 33.38 8.09
N PHE A 396 10.77 32.40 7.20
CA PHE A 396 12.06 31.82 6.84
C PHE A 396 13.01 32.86 6.24
N TRP A 397 12.50 33.73 5.36
CA TRP A 397 13.23 34.85 4.77
C TRP A 397 13.77 35.80 5.84
N ILE A 398 12.95 36.20 6.83
CA ILE A 398 13.40 37.07 7.94
C ILE A 398 14.56 36.43 8.71
N LEU A 399 14.43 35.14 9.07
CA LEU A 399 15.47 34.43 9.82
C LEU A 399 16.79 34.35 9.02
N CYS A 400 16.71 34.00 7.73
CA CYS A 400 17.88 33.94 6.85
C CYS A 400 18.54 35.31 6.67
N GLN A 401 17.76 36.37 6.45
CA GLN A 401 18.30 37.74 6.30
C GLN A 401 18.97 38.23 7.59
N THR A 402 18.39 37.89 8.74
CA THR A 402 18.93 38.26 10.05
C THR A 402 20.26 37.56 10.32
N LYS A 403 20.32 36.24 10.09
CA LYS A 403 21.54 35.46 10.33
C LYS A 403 22.60 35.63 9.23
N LYS A 404 22.19 36.00 8.01
CA LYS A 404 23.00 36.02 6.78
C LYS A 404 23.59 34.65 6.40
N SER A 405 23.00 33.57 6.91
CA SER A 405 23.37 32.19 6.59
C SER A 405 22.13 31.31 6.46
N PHE A 406 22.33 30.14 5.86
CA PHE A 406 21.34 29.08 5.75
C PHE A 406 21.95 27.84 6.41
N ASP A 407 21.55 27.54 7.64
CA ASP A 407 22.12 26.46 8.45
C ASP A 407 21.08 25.86 9.42
N ASN A 408 21.50 24.84 10.17
CA ASN A 408 20.63 24.07 11.06
C ASN A 408 19.95 24.92 12.14
N ASP A 409 20.57 26.03 12.58
CA ASP A 409 19.98 26.88 13.61
C ASP A 409 18.76 27.63 13.06
N VAL A 410 18.82 28.09 11.80
CA VAL A 410 17.66 28.72 11.12
C VAL A 410 16.51 27.72 11.00
N TYR A 411 16.81 26.46 10.65
CA TYR A 411 15.80 25.40 10.60
C TYR A 411 15.20 25.10 11.97
N SER A 412 16.04 24.99 13.01
CA SER A 412 15.60 24.72 14.39
C SER A 412 14.67 25.82 14.90
N ASP A 413 15.05 27.08 14.70
CA ASP A 413 14.27 28.24 15.09
C ASP A 413 12.96 28.35 14.32
N PHE A 414 12.99 28.10 13.01
CA PHE A 414 11.79 28.06 12.18
C PHE A 414 10.79 26.99 12.67
N ALA A 415 11.28 25.78 12.96
CA ALA A 415 10.46 24.69 13.48
C ALA A 415 9.88 25.03 14.87
N ARG A 416 10.67 25.64 15.76
CA ARG A 416 10.22 26.07 17.10
C ARG A 416 9.11 27.14 17.02
N LEU A 417 9.24 28.11 16.10
CA LEU A 417 8.25 29.16 15.89
C LEU A 417 6.90 28.60 15.43
N LEU A 418 6.90 27.58 14.56
CA LEU A 418 5.69 26.93 14.06
C LEU A 418 5.10 25.88 15.01
N GLY A 419 5.92 25.13 15.74
CA GLY A 419 5.47 24.04 16.63
C GLY A 419 4.58 24.48 17.79
N THR A 420 4.57 25.78 18.11
CA THR A 420 3.86 26.38 19.24
C THR A 420 2.44 26.86 18.90
N SER A 421 1.86 26.53 17.75
CA SER A 421 0.48 26.94 17.44
C SER A 421 -0.57 26.16 18.25
N SER A 422 -1.47 26.86 18.93
CA SER A 422 -2.70 26.28 19.50
C SER A 422 -3.80 26.08 18.43
N ASN A 423 -4.84 25.33 18.76
CA ASN A 423 -6.08 25.20 17.96
C ASN A 423 -5.88 24.67 16.53
N VAL A 424 -4.98 23.72 16.37
CA VAL A 424 -4.77 22.99 15.11
C VAL A 424 -5.64 21.73 15.15
N GLU A 425 -6.51 21.51 14.17
CA GLU A 425 -7.53 20.45 14.26
C GLU A 425 -6.91 19.06 14.49
N SER A 426 -5.89 18.68 13.72
CA SER A 426 -5.23 17.38 13.89
C SER A 426 -4.53 17.22 15.24
N ALA A 427 -4.10 18.31 15.89
CA ALA A 427 -3.54 18.28 17.23
C ALA A 427 -4.62 18.16 18.33
N ASN A 428 -5.89 18.44 18.02
CA ASN A 428 -7.00 18.31 18.95
C ASN A 428 -7.51 16.87 19.06
N ILE A 429 -7.27 16.01 18.06
CA ILE A 429 -7.75 14.61 18.08
C ILE A 429 -7.15 13.81 19.24
N PRO A 430 -5.81 13.81 19.47
CA PRO A 430 -5.24 13.12 20.62
C PRO A 430 -5.78 13.66 21.95
N LEU A 431 -5.98 14.98 22.05
CA LEU A 431 -6.54 15.62 23.25
C LEU A 431 -8.00 15.19 23.49
N ALA A 432 -8.83 15.17 22.46
CA ALA A 432 -10.21 14.71 22.55
C ALA A 432 -10.29 13.23 22.95
N MET A 433 -9.43 12.39 22.37
CA MET A 433 -9.33 10.97 22.74
C MET A 433 -8.85 10.80 24.19
N GLN A 434 -7.90 11.63 24.63
CA GLN A 434 -7.42 11.65 26.01
C GLN A 434 -8.51 12.08 26.99
N GLU A 435 -9.34 13.06 26.65
CA GLU A 435 -10.49 13.46 27.47
C GLU A 435 -11.49 12.32 27.65
N VAL A 436 -11.75 11.54 26.58
CA VAL A 436 -12.59 10.34 26.67
C VAL A 436 -11.94 9.32 27.61
N ALA A 437 -10.65 9.03 27.44
CA ALA A 437 -9.92 8.09 28.29
C ALA A 437 -9.91 8.48 29.79
N ILE A 438 -9.70 9.77 30.11
CA ILE A 438 -9.79 10.29 31.48
C ILE A 438 -11.18 10.04 32.05
N GLN A 439 -12.22 10.26 31.25
CA GLN A 439 -13.59 10.06 31.72
C GLN A 439 -13.91 8.58 31.94
N ILE A 440 -13.42 7.68 31.09
CA ILE A 440 -13.57 6.22 31.25
C ILE A 440 -12.99 5.76 32.59
N VAL A 441 -11.79 6.25 32.93
CA VAL A 441 -11.15 5.93 34.22
C VAL A 441 -12.01 6.42 35.40
N LYS A 442 -12.66 7.59 35.29
CA LYS A 442 -13.55 8.13 36.32
C LYS A 442 -14.85 7.34 36.45
N ASP A 443 -15.42 6.87 35.34
CA ASP A 443 -16.73 6.23 35.33
C ASP A 443 -16.68 4.75 35.75
N ILE A 444 -15.70 3.99 35.25
CA ILE A 444 -15.65 2.52 35.47
C ILE A 444 -14.28 1.98 35.91
N GLY A 445 -13.25 2.83 35.95
CA GLY A 445 -11.89 2.42 36.31
C GLY A 445 -11.11 1.77 35.17
N SER A 446 -9.78 1.88 35.24
CA SER A 446 -8.87 1.40 34.18
C SER A 446 -8.91 -0.11 34.00
N GLU A 447 -8.93 -0.88 35.09
CA GLU A 447 -8.91 -2.36 35.02
C GLU A 447 -10.15 -2.92 34.34
N LYS A 448 -11.33 -2.39 34.68
CA LYS A 448 -12.61 -2.88 34.14
C LYS A 448 -12.69 -2.65 32.63
N PHE A 449 -12.40 -1.44 32.15
CA PHE A 449 -12.46 -1.14 30.71
C PHE A 449 -11.43 -1.95 29.90
N ASN A 450 -10.24 -2.18 30.44
CA ASN A 450 -9.20 -2.96 29.78
C ASN A 450 -9.44 -4.47 29.81
N SER A 451 -10.30 -4.95 30.71
CA SER A 451 -10.70 -6.36 30.75
C SER A 451 -11.77 -6.71 29.72
N MET A 452 -12.49 -5.72 29.20
CA MET A 452 -13.52 -5.91 28.18
C MET A 452 -12.88 -6.27 26.82
N PRO A 453 -13.39 -7.28 26.11
CA PRO A 453 -13.13 -7.43 24.69
C PRO A 453 -13.48 -6.14 23.93
N PRO A 454 -12.78 -5.81 22.82
CA PRO A 454 -13.03 -4.58 22.07
C PRO A 454 -14.50 -4.39 21.68
N GLU A 455 -15.18 -5.45 21.27
CA GLU A 455 -16.60 -5.40 20.89
C GLU A 455 -17.52 -5.04 22.07
N GLU A 456 -17.21 -5.53 23.28
CA GLU A 456 -17.98 -5.20 24.50
C GLU A 456 -17.71 -3.76 24.96
N ALA A 457 -16.46 -3.30 24.85
CA ALA A 457 -16.08 -1.93 25.18
C ALA A 457 -16.73 -0.91 24.23
N GLU A 458 -16.84 -1.27 22.95
CA GLU A 458 -17.57 -0.51 21.91
C GLU A 458 -19.04 -0.41 22.27
N GLU A 459 -19.72 -1.55 22.48
CA GLU A 459 -21.14 -1.59 22.84
C GLU A 459 -21.43 -0.79 24.11
N TRP A 460 -20.56 -0.86 25.11
CA TRP A 460 -20.70 -0.07 26.33
C TRP A 460 -20.57 1.44 26.08
N LEU A 461 -19.60 1.88 25.28
CA LEU A 461 -19.43 3.31 24.97
C LEU A 461 -20.60 3.87 24.14
N GLU A 462 -21.18 3.08 23.24
CA GLU A 462 -22.30 3.50 22.41
C GLU A 462 -23.64 3.50 23.15
N SER A 463 -23.87 2.51 24.02
CA SER A 463 -25.17 2.30 24.69
C SER A 463 -25.26 2.91 26.09
N SER A 464 -24.13 3.22 26.73
CA SER A 464 -24.14 3.71 28.10
C SER A 464 -24.65 5.15 28.19
N THR A 465 -25.41 5.42 29.26
CA THR A 465 -25.78 6.79 29.66
C THR A 465 -24.66 7.51 30.43
N SER A 466 -23.45 6.97 30.38
CA SER A 466 -22.28 7.51 31.07
C SER A 466 -21.75 8.77 30.38
N LEU A 467 -21.02 9.60 31.13
CA LEU A 467 -20.36 10.77 30.52
C LEU A 467 -19.26 10.34 29.54
N SER A 468 -18.64 9.18 29.77
CA SER A 468 -17.71 8.54 28.83
C SER A 468 -18.36 8.26 27.48
N GLY A 469 -19.53 7.61 27.49
CA GLY A 469 -20.29 7.32 26.27
C GLY A 469 -20.68 8.59 25.53
N TYR A 470 -21.21 9.59 26.25
CA TYR A 470 -21.52 10.90 25.65
C TYR A 470 -20.29 11.56 25.00
N LYS A 471 -19.15 11.60 25.69
CA LYS A 471 -17.91 12.18 25.15
C LYS A 471 -17.37 11.39 23.96
N PHE A 472 -17.50 10.07 23.97
CA PHE A 472 -17.10 9.22 22.85
C PHE A 472 -17.98 9.46 21.62
N LEU A 473 -19.30 9.52 21.79
CA LEU A 473 -20.23 9.86 20.69
C LEU A 473 -19.97 11.27 20.15
N GLN A 474 -19.65 12.23 21.02
CA GLN A 474 -19.23 13.58 20.59
C GLN A 474 -17.91 13.55 19.80
N PHE A 475 -16.95 12.71 20.22
CA PHE A 475 -15.71 12.50 19.48
C PHE A 475 -16.01 11.92 18.08
N LEU A 476 -16.88 10.91 17.97
CA LEU A 476 -17.26 10.31 16.70
C LEU A 476 -18.03 11.28 15.80
N ASP A 477 -18.97 12.07 16.34
CA ASP A 477 -19.66 13.11 15.57
C ASP A 477 -18.67 14.12 14.97
N ARG A 478 -17.68 14.53 15.77
CA ARG A 478 -16.70 15.53 15.33
C ARG A 478 -15.60 14.96 14.42
N HIS A 479 -15.11 13.77 14.70
CA HIS A 479 -13.87 13.22 14.12
C HIS A 479 -14.04 11.85 13.45
N GLY A 480 -15.21 11.22 13.56
CA GLY A 480 -15.49 9.90 13.02
C GLY A 480 -15.40 9.81 11.50
N HIS A 481 -15.53 10.93 10.78
CA HIS A 481 -15.31 10.97 9.33
C HIS A 481 -13.84 10.78 8.90
N ARG A 482 -12.88 10.86 9.84
CA ARG A 482 -11.45 10.73 9.56
C ARG A 482 -10.98 9.27 9.62
N CYS A 483 -9.82 9.00 9.03
CA CYS A 483 -9.15 7.69 9.01
C CYS A 483 -7.68 7.82 8.60
N LEU A 484 -6.97 6.70 8.55
CA LEU A 484 -5.75 6.65 7.75
C LEU A 484 -6.13 6.68 6.26
N LYS A 485 -5.39 7.43 5.44
CA LYS A 485 -5.68 7.66 4.02
C LYS A 485 -6.99 8.41 3.74
N GLU A 486 -7.19 9.55 4.42
CA GLU A 486 -8.46 10.31 4.44
C GLU A 486 -9.02 10.70 3.07
N PHE A 487 -8.16 10.87 2.06
CA PHE A 487 -8.60 11.27 0.71
C PHE A 487 -8.84 10.07 -0.23
N ASP A 488 -8.60 8.85 0.23
CA ASP A 488 -9.08 7.65 -0.45
C ASP A 488 -10.48 7.31 0.07
N VAL A 489 -11.49 7.52 -0.77
CA VAL A 489 -12.89 7.24 -0.40
C VAL A 489 -13.18 5.76 -0.13
N HIS A 490 -12.25 4.86 -0.45
CA HIS A 490 -12.35 3.45 -0.08
C HIS A 490 -11.92 3.18 1.38
N SER A 491 -11.31 4.15 2.05
CA SER A 491 -10.85 4.03 3.43
C SER A 491 -12.02 3.95 4.41
N ILE A 492 -11.90 3.04 5.36
CA ILE A 492 -12.89 2.88 6.44
C ILE A 492 -12.63 3.96 7.49
N THR A 493 -13.64 4.80 7.73
CA THR A 493 -13.57 5.89 8.69
C THR A 493 -13.71 5.40 10.14
N TRP A 494 -13.22 6.17 11.10
CA TRP A 494 -13.36 5.85 12.53
C TRP A 494 -14.80 5.82 13.02
N GLY A 495 -15.74 6.42 12.28
CA GLY A 495 -17.18 6.36 12.54
C GLY A 495 -17.86 5.15 11.88
N MET A 496 -17.22 4.51 10.89
CA MET A 496 -17.71 3.28 10.26
C MET A 496 -17.20 2.02 10.97
N ASP A 497 -15.95 2.03 11.43
CA ASP A 497 -15.35 0.96 12.24
C ASP A 497 -14.55 1.57 13.39
N HIS A 498 -15.02 1.32 14.62
CA HIS A 498 -14.50 1.98 15.80
C HIS A 498 -13.38 1.18 16.46
N LYS A 499 -13.07 -0.03 16.00
CA LYS A 499 -12.11 -0.94 16.65
C LYS A 499 -10.76 -0.30 16.89
N LEU A 500 -10.26 0.49 15.94
CA LEU A 500 -9.01 1.23 16.10
C LEU A 500 -9.11 2.28 17.22
N SER A 501 -10.21 3.03 17.28
CA SER A 501 -10.49 4.02 18.32
C SER A 501 -10.60 3.37 19.70
N ILE A 502 -11.29 2.22 19.81
CA ILE A 502 -11.42 1.46 21.05
C ILE A 502 -10.07 0.93 21.54
N ASN A 503 -9.28 0.33 20.65
CA ASN A 503 -7.94 -0.15 20.99
C ASN A 503 -7.02 0.99 21.46
N LEU A 504 -7.11 2.16 20.82
CA LEU A 504 -6.39 3.37 21.24
C LEU A 504 -6.84 3.82 22.64
N LEU A 505 -8.14 3.86 22.90
CA LEU A 505 -8.69 4.21 24.22
C LEU A 505 -8.22 3.23 25.30
N GLN A 506 -8.27 1.92 25.06
CA GLN A 506 -7.77 0.92 26.01
C GLN A 506 -6.28 1.15 26.32
N ASN A 507 -5.46 1.39 25.30
CA ASN A 507 -4.04 1.70 25.50
C ASN A 507 -3.81 3.01 26.28
N LEU A 508 -4.59 4.06 26.01
CA LEU A 508 -4.51 5.31 26.76
C LEU A 508 -4.89 5.09 28.22
N VAL A 509 -6.00 4.40 28.47
CA VAL A 509 -6.53 4.09 29.81
C VAL A 509 -5.56 3.24 30.65
N LYS A 510 -4.73 2.39 30.03
CA LYS A 510 -3.66 1.64 30.72
C LYS A 510 -2.54 2.53 31.26
N THR A 511 -2.31 3.69 30.64
CA THR A 511 -1.17 4.55 30.99
C THR A 511 -1.50 5.31 32.27
N SER A 512 -0.80 5.01 33.36
CA SER A 512 -1.21 5.29 34.75
C SER A 512 -1.24 6.77 35.18
N ASN A 513 -0.84 7.71 34.31
CA ASN A 513 -0.78 9.15 34.58
C ASN A 513 -1.37 9.95 33.41
N ILE A 514 -2.67 9.78 33.12
CA ILE A 514 -3.34 10.64 32.15
C ILE A 514 -3.65 11.99 32.80
N GLU A 515 -2.67 12.90 32.85
CA GLU A 515 -2.90 14.28 33.28
C GLU A 515 -3.61 15.08 32.17
N GLU A 516 -4.45 16.05 32.55
CA GLU A 516 -5.02 17.02 31.60
C GLU A 516 -3.89 17.86 30.98
N VAL A 517 -3.51 17.55 29.73
CA VAL A 517 -2.53 18.36 29.00
C VAL A 517 -3.22 19.61 28.47
N LYS A 518 -3.20 20.70 29.24
CA LYS A 518 -3.53 22.03 28.72
C LYS A 518 -2.35 22.56 27.92
N LYS A 519 -2.53 22.72 26.61
CA LYS A 519 -1.55 23.37 25.74
C LYS A 519 -1.57 24.88 26.01
N GLU A 520 -0.83 25.35 27.02
CA GLU A 520 -0.63 26.79 27.23
C GLU A 520 0.25 27.37 26.13
N GLU A 521 -0.20 28.45 25.48
CA GLU A 521 0.62 29.16 24.49
C GLU A 521 1.75 29.91 25.20
N GLU A 522 3.00 29.52 24.90
CA GLU A 522 4.17 30.23 25.39
C GLU A 522 4.22 31.67 24.83
N SER A 523 4.56 32.63 25.68
CA SER A 523 4.59 34.05 25.28
C SER A 523 5.60 34.30 24.16
N THR A 524 5.24 35.12 23.18
CA THR A 524 6.08 35.40 22.01
C THR A 524 7.46 35.96 22.40
N SER A 525 7.54 36.75 23.48
CA SER A 525 8.81 37.25 24.02
C SER A 525 9.71 36.13 24.54
N LYS A 526 9.14 35.11 25.20
CA LYS A 526 9.88 33.97 25.73
C LYS A 526 10.39 33.09 24.58
N ILE A 527 9.54 32.81 23.58
CA ILE A 527 9.95 32.09 22.37
C ILE A 527 11.12 32.79 21.69
N PHE A 528 11.04 34.12 21.49
CA PHE A 528 12.09 34.88 20.81
C PHE A 528 13.42 34.90 21.58
N SER A 529 13.39 34.83 22.91
CA SER A 529 14.61 34.76 23.73
C SER A 529 15.34 33.42 23.64
N GLN A 530 14.65 32.36 23.19
CA GLN A 530 15.20 31.01 23.06
C GLN A 530 15.70 30.70 21.65
N LEU A 531 15.57 31.64 20.71
CA LEU A 531 16.03 31.45 19.33
C LEU A 531 17.55 31.54 19.26
N GLN A 532 18.14 30.70 18.41
CA GLN A 532 19.58 30.68 18.15
C GLN A 532 19.99 31.80 17.18
N VAL A 533 19.10 32.21 16.27
CA VAL A 533 19.28 33.35 15.39
C VAL A 533 19.25 34.64 16.22
N PRO A 534 20.32 35.47 16.17
CA PRO A 534 20.37 36.69 16.94
C PRO A 534 19.43 37.75 16.35
N LEU A 535 18.24 37.89 16.93
CA LEU A 535 17.24 38.82 16.43
C LEU A 535 17.52 40.28 16.86
N ASP A 536 17.71 41.16 15.88
CA ASP A 536 17.72 42.61 16.09
C ASP A 536 16.31 43.18 16.31
N PHE A 537 16.21 44.49 16.58
CA PHE A 537 14.93 45.14 16.83
C PHE A 537 13.98 45.04 15.63
N THR A 538 14.49 45.24 14.42
CA THR A 538 13.70 45.20 13.18
C THR A 538 13.14 43.81 12.91
N SER A 539 13.95 42.77 13.01
CA SER A 539 13.54 41.38 12.81
C SER A 539 12.54 40.93 13.88
N LYS A 540 12.69 41.39 15.14
CA LYS A 540 11.66 41.16 16.18
C LYS A 540 10.33 41.80 15.81
N CYS A 541 10.33 43.03 15.29
CA CYS A 541 9.11 43.70 14.84
C CYS A 541 8.43 42.95 13.69
N TYR A 542 9.21 42.55 12.67
CA TYR A 542 8.67 41.77 11.55
C TYR A 542 8.15 40.40 11.99
N LEU A 543 8.88 39.66 12.83
CA LEU A 543 8.42 38.36 13.32
C LEU A 543 7.17 38.47 14.19
N ARG A 544 6.99 39.55 14.98
CA ARG A 544 5.74 39.80 15.71
C ARG A 544 4.52 39.94 14.79
N PHE A 545 4.72 40.44 13.58
CA PHE A 545 3.66 40.55 12.58
C PHE A 545 3.46 39.25 11.79
N VAL A 546 4.55 38.58 11.41
CA VAL A 546 4.53 37.39 10.56
C VAL A 546 4.10 36.13 11.32
N LEU A 547 4.57 35.94 12.55
CA LEU A 547 4.32 34.71 13.32
C LEU A 547 2.81 34.43 13.55
N PRO A 548 1.99 35.41 13.99
CA PRO A 548 0.55 35.18 14.13
C PRO A 548 -0.13 34.78 12.81
N ASN A 549 0.33 35.34 11.69
CA ASN A 549 -0.18 35.00 10.37
C ASN A 549 0.24 33.60 9.89
N CYS A 550 1.48 33.17 10.18
CA CYS A 550 1.90 31.79 9.94
C CYS A 550 1.00 30.80 10.71
N ARG A 551 0.78 31.06 12.00
CA ARG A 551 -0.10 30.22 12.84
C ARG A 551 -1.56 30.27 12.39
N ARG A 552 -2.05 31.41 11.88
CA ARG A 552 -3.37 31.53 11.24
C ARG A 552 -3.45 30.69 9.96
N GLY A 553 -2.41 30.73 9.14
CA GLY A 553 -2.26 29.91 7.93
C GLY A 553 -2.34 28.41 8.21
N VAL A 554 -1.58 27.92 9.19
CA VAL A 554 -1.59 26.51 9.62
C VAL A 554 -3.00 26.09 10.06
N ARG A 555 -3.67 26.89 10.90
CA ARG A 555 -5.04 26.60 11.36
C ARG A 555 -6.06 26.59 10.22
N ALA A 556 -6.03 27.59 9.34
CA ALA A 556 -6.96 27.65 8.22
C ALA A 556 -6.76 26.50 7.22
N ARG A 557 -5.51 26.08 7.00
CA ARG A 557 -5.17 24.91 6.18
C ARG A 557 -5.81 23.65 6.74
N GLU A 558 -5.66 23.40 8.04
CA GLU A 558 -6.26 22.23 8.70
C GLU A 558 -7.80 22.29 8.71
N ILE A 559 -8.39 23.45 9.00
CA ILE A 559 -9.86 23.60 8.99
C ILE A 559 -10.43 23.41 7.58
N SER A 560 -9.76 23.95 6.56
CA SER A 560 -10.21 23.80 5.17
C SER A 560 -10.00 22.37 4.64
N LYS A 561 -9.03 21.62 5.16
CA LYS A 561 -8.81 20.20 4.85
C LYS A 561 -10.04 19.37 5.22
N LEU A 562 -10.67 19.64 6.36
CA LEU A 562 -11.91 18.97 6.81
C LEU A 562 -13.13 19.24 5.91
N LEU A 563 -13.07 20.26 5.06
CA LEU A 563 -14.16 20.61 4.14
C LEU A 563 -14.02 19.91 2.78
N CYS A 564 -12.87 19.28 2.55
CA CYS A 564 -12.56 18.47 1.39
C CYS A 564 -12.84 17.02 1.74
#